data_AF-A0A5C6UK76-F1
#
_entry.id   AF-A0A5C6UK76-F1
#
_cell.length_a   1.000
_cell.length_b   1.000
_cell.length_c   1.000
_cell.angle_alpha   90.00
_cell.angle_beta   90.00
_cell.angle_gamma   90.00
#
_symmetry.space_group_name_H-M   'P 1'
#
loop_
_entity.id
_entity.type
_entity.pdbx_description
1 polymer ?
#
loop_
_entity_poly.entity_id
_entity_poly.type
_entity_poly.pdbx_seq_one_letter_code
_entity_poly.pdbx_strand_id
1 'polypeptide(L)'
;MDQDEKSQVDSVEDVDVDAALDELRAEEHRRLLRTTVLTLILGSALGFVAWWIATNTDTLLQSNLQVEAGEQEVLAVTNDPVCRGIIDEVTTFAADYEEREAFIEDNVLGDTEANVDQVRETAAAFRSRHREVSEQVEDAVLRERVFRRQLNDWFGFMDNEFRILEEMADRRLKELRGEELPEPEGAWDDMPGLRDRVLLTIDENFHAFRVWHQVGLHPCGAAPEGVTPWAPEG
;
A
#
# COMPACT_ATOMS: atom_id res chain seq x y z
N MET A 1 -75.28 -26.56 71.43
CA MET A 1 -74.55 -27.45 72.34
C MET A 1 -73.13 -27.49 71.82
N ASP A 2 -72.35 -26.44 72.07
CA ASP A 2 -71.66 -26.13 73.35
C ASP A 2 -70.58 -27.19 73.61
N GLN A 3 -69.30 -26.78 73.48
CA GLN A 3 -68.33 -26.60 74.59
C GLN A 3 -67.81 -27.96 75.08
N ASP A 4 -66.53 -28.26 75.27
CA ASP A 4 -65.36 -27.51 75.73
C ASP A 4 -64.19 -28.52 75.60
N GLU A 5 -63.00 -28.19 75.09
CA GLU A 5 -61.87 -27.55 75.79
C GLU A 5 -60.73 -28.55 76.08
N LYS A 6 -59.50 -28.04 75.98
CA LYS A 6 -58.18 -28.54 76.44
C LYS A 6 -57.36 -29.33 75.41
N SER A 7 -56.47 -28.66 74.67
CA SER A 7 -55.16 -28.14 75.12
C SER A 7 -54.12 -29.26 75.31
N GLN A 8 -53.16 -29.35 74.37
CA GLN A 8 -51.76 -29.20 74.75
C GLN A 8 -50.89 -28.82 73.54
N VAL A 9 -49.91 -27.98 73.84
CA VAL A 9 -49.03 -27.19 72.99
C VAL A 9 -47.75 -27.97 72.62
N ASP A 10 -47.21 -27.63 71.45
CA ASP A 10 -45.82 -27.73 70.93
C ASP A 10 -45.01 -29.04 71.03
N SER A 11 -44.44 -29.41 69.88
CA SER A 11 -42.99 -29.44 69.75
C SER A 11 -42.55 -29.00 68.35
N VAL A 12 -41.67 -28.00 68.36
CA VAL A 12 -40.99 -27.30 67.28
C VAL A 12 -39.92 -28.18 66.60
N GLU A 13 -39.71 -27.90 65.30
CA GLU A 13 -38.53 -28.11 64.43
C GLU A 13 -37.55 -29.25 64.70
N ASP A 14 -37.41 -30.12 63.70
CA ASP A 14 -36.11 -30.67 63.32
C ASP A 14 -35.91 -30.33 61.82
N VAL A 15 -35.72 -29.04 61.55
CA VAL A 15 -35.16 -28.60 60.28
C VAL A 15 -33.70 -29.00 60.34
N ASP A 16 -33.25 -29.80 59.38
CA ASP A 16 -31.89 -30.31 59.28
C ASP A 16 -30.91 -29.16 58.98
N VAL A 17 -30.60 -28.37 60.01
CA VAL A 17 -29.75 -27.18 59.98
C VAL A 17 -28.32 -27.56 59.56
N ASP A 18 -27.90 -28.78 59.86
CA ASP A 18 -26.58 -29.30 59.47
C ASP A 18 -26.48 -29.52 57.96
N ALA A 19 -27.52 -30.05 57.31
CA ALA A 19 -27.57 -30.20 55.85
C ALA A 19 -27.56 -28.84 55.13
N ALA A 20 -28.28 -27.84 55.65
CA ALA A 20 -28.30 -26.49 55.09
C ALA A 20 -26.97 -25.71 55.29
N LEU A 21 -26.29 -25.93 56.43
CA LEU A 21 -24.98 -25.35 56.70
C LEU A 21 -23.88 -25.99 55.84
N ASP A 22 -23.94 -27.29 55.57
CA ASP A 22 -22.98 -27.97 54.72
C ASP A 22 -23.14 -27.60 53.24
N GLU A 23 -24.37 -27.33 52.78
CA GLU A 23 -24.61 -26.83 51.43
C GLU A 23 -24.11 -25.39 51.24
N LEU A 24 -24.29 -24.52 52.25
CA LEU A 24 -23.74 -23.16 52.27
C LEU A 24 -22.20 -23.14 52.31
N ARG A 25 -21.57 -23.99 53.13
CA ARG A 25 -20.10 -24.12 53.18
C ARG A 25 -19.52 -24.67 51.88
N ALA A 26 -20.21 -25.61 51.23
CA ALA A 26 -19.80 -26.15 49.94
C ALA A 26 -19.88 -25.10 48.82
N GLU A 27 -20.90 -24.24 48.82
CA GLU A 27 -21.00 -23.13 47.87
C GLU A 27 -19.97 -22.03 48.12
N GLU A 28 -19.73 -21.66 49.38
CA GLU A 28 -18.76 -20.62 49.74
C GLU A 28 -17.32 -21.08 49.43
N HIS A 29 -16.99 -22.35 49.70
CA HIS A 29 -15.70 -22.94 49.34
C HIS A 29 -15.50 -23.03 47.82
N ARG A 30 -16.56 -23.33 47.04
CA ARG A 30 -16.50 -23.31 45.56
C ARG A 30 -16.34 -21.89 45.00
N ARG A 31 -17.00 -20.89 45.59
CA ARG A 31 -16.84 -19.48 45.19
C ARG A 31 -15.43 -18.99 45.50
N LEU A 32 -14.93 -19.23 46.71
CA LEU A 32 -13.58 -18.87 47.11
C LEU A 32 -12.53 -19.56 46.24
N LEU A 33 -12.65 -20.87 45.99
CA LEU A 33 -11.75 -21.59 45.08
C LEU A 33 -11.79 -21.01 43.65
N ARG A 34 -12.97 -20.68 43.11
CA ARG A 34 -13.07 -20.06 41.77
C ARG A 34 -12.38 -18.69 41.73
N THR A 35 -12.60 -17.85 42.74
CA THR A 35 -11.95 -16.54 42.81
C THR A 35 -10.44 -16.66 42.98
N THR A 36 -9.96 -17.54 43.86
CA THR A 36 -8.52 -17.74 44.08
C THR A 36 -7.83 -18.31 42.82
N VAL A 37 -8.46 -19.27 42.14
CA VAL A 37 -7.92 -19.83 40.89
C VAL A 37 -7.88 -18.79 39.78
N LEU A 38 -8.94 -17.99 39.59
CA LEU A 38 -8.95 -16.90 38.61
C LEU A 38 -7.88 -15.85 38.90
N THR A 39 -7.71 -15.47 40.17
CA THR A 39 -6.70 -14.47 40.57
C THR A 39 -5.29 -15.01 40.35
N LEU A 40 -5.08 -16.30 40.59
CA LEU A 40 -3.78 -16.96 40.38
C LEU A 40 -3.46 -17.13 38.90
N ILE A 41 -4.45 -17.44 38.06
CA ILE A 41 -4.31 -17.45 36.59
C ILE A 41 -3.97 -16.05 36.07
N LEU A 42 -4.73 -15.01 36.45
CA LEU A 42 -4.45 -13.64 36.02
C LEU A 42 -3.10 -13.14 36.52
N GLY A 43 -2.75 -13.41 37.78
CA GLY A 43 -1.45 -13.05 38.34
C GLY A 43 -0.29 -13.75 37.64
N SER A 44 -0.43 -15.03 37.32
CA SER A 44 0.60 -15.79 36.60
C SER A 44 0.73 -15.38 35.13
N ALA A 45 -0.37 -15.04 34.46
CA ALA A 45 -0.35 -14.54 33.08
C ALA A 45 0.34 -13.17 33.00
N LEU A 46 0.01 -12.25 33.91
CA LEU A 46 0.67 -10.93 33.96
C LEU A 46 2.15 -11.04 34.35
N GLY A 47 2.48 -11.91 35.31
CA GLY A 47 3.86 -12.19 35.67
C GLY A 47 4.66 -12.81 34.53
N PHE A 48 4.05 -13.72 33.76
CA PHE A 48 4.68 -14.34 32.59
C PHE A 48 4.91 -13.33 31.47
N VAL A 49 3.94 -12.46 31.17
CA VAL A 49 4.10 -11.39 30.16
C VAL A 49 5.18 -10.39 30.58
N ALA A 50 5.20 -9.96 31.85
CA ALA A 50 6.23 -9.05 32.35
C ALA A 50 7.62 -9.68 32.34
N TRP A 51 7.74 -10.95 32.73
CA TRP A 51 8.98 -11.72 32.64
C TRP A 51 9.42 -11.92 31.18
N TRP A 52 8.49 -12.28 30.29
CA TRP A 52 8.76 -12.43 28.86
C TRP A 52 9.26 -11.14 28.22
N ILE A 53 8.64 -10.00 28.53
CA ILE A 53 9.10 -8.69 28.07
C ILE A 53 10.50 -8.39 28.63
N ALA A 54 10.71 -8.55 29.95
CA ALA A 54 11.99 -8.26 30.59
C ALA A 54 13.15 -9.15 30.11
N THR A 55 12.88 -10.39 29.68
CA THR A 55 13.91 -11.31 29.15
C THR A 55 14.08 -11.23 27.63
N ASN A 56 13.11 -10.65 26.91
CA ASN A 56 13.12 -10.51 25.44
C ASN A 56 13.15 -9.03 24.99
N THR A 57 13.57 -8.11 25.86
CA THR A 57 13.83 -6.72 25.49
C THR A 57 14.88 -6.62 24.38
N ASP A 58 15.87 -7.52 24.40
CA ASP A 58 16.94 -7.55 23.38
C ASP A 58 16.40 -7.90 22.00
N THR A 59 15.41 -8.79 21.86
CA THR A 59 14.82 -9.14 20.55
C THR A 59 13.91 -8.06 19.98
N LEU A 60 13.20 -7.30 20.84
CA LEU A 60 12.37 -6.17 20.41
C LEU A 60 13.17 -4.90 20.07
N LEU A 61 14.29 -4.67 20.76
CA LEU A 61 15.19 -3.55 20.47
C LEU A 61 16.17 -3.86 19.35
N GLN A 62 16.66 -5.11 19.23
CA GLN A 62 17.52 -5.52 18.13
C GLN A 62 16.81 -5.55 16.80
N SER A 63 15.51 -5.89 16.73
CA SER A 63 14.79 -5.82 15.46
C SER A 63 14.77 -4.38 14.92
N ASN A 64 14.53 -3.40 15.79
CA ASN A 64 14.52 -2.00 15.37
C ASN A 64 15.93 -1.45 15.11
N LEU A 65 16.93 -1.79 15.93
CA LEU A 65 18.32 -1.39 15.70
C LEU A 65 18.94 -2.06 14.46
N GLN A 66 18.57 -3.30 14.13
CA GLN A 66 19.02 -3.98 12.91
C GLN A 66 18.28 -3.47 11.67
N VAL A 67 17.02 -3.05 11.80
CA VAL A 67 16.29 -2.36 10.73
C VAL A 67 16.90 -0.98 10.50
N GLU A 68 17.12 -0.17 11.53
CA GLU A 68 17.75 1.16 11.39
C GLU A 68 19.20 1.08 10.90
N ALA A 69 20.01 0.15 11.41
CA ALA A 69 21.37 -0.07 10.93
C ALA A 69 21.38 -0.62 9.49
N GLY A 70 20.46 -1.53 9.15
CA GLY A 70 20.30 -2.05 7.79
C GLY A 70 19.81 -0.98 6.81
N GLU A 71 18.90 -0.11 7.23
CA GLU A 71 18.43 1.05 6.45
C GLU A 71 19.56 2.05 6.22
N GLN A 72 20.38 2.35 7.24
CA GLN A 72 21.53 3.23 7.08
C GLN A 72 22.60 2.63 6.15
N GLU A 73 22.87 1.32 6.23
CA GLU A 73 23.80 0.64 5.34
C GLU A 73 23.30 0.64 3.88
N VAL A 74 22.00 0.40 3.67
CA VAL A 74 21.37 0.48 2.34
C VAL A 74 21.36 1.91 1.82
N LEU A 75 21.02 2.91 2.64
CA LEU A 75 21.05 4.32 2.24
C LEU A 75 22.47 4.77 1.90
N ALA A 76 23.50 4.35 2.64
CA ALA A 76 24.88 4.70 2.33
C ALA A 76 25.30 4.30 0.89
N VAL A 77 24.66 3.29 0.30
CA VAL A 77 24.98 2.80 -1.05
C VAL A 77 23.87 3.01 -2.09
N THR A 78 22.72 3.61 -1.73
CA THR A 78 21.55 3.80 -2.61
C THR A 78 20.93 5.21 -2.56
N ASN A 79 21.71 6.21 -2.15
CA ASN A 79 21.21 7.56 -1.86
C ASN A 79 21.69 8.66 -2.81
N ASP A 80 21.95 8.29 -4.07
CA ASP A 80 22.14 9.27 -5.15
C ASP A 80 20.90 10.16 -5.34
N PRO A 81 21.03 11.50 -5.19
CA PRO A 81 19.88 12.39 -5.19
C PRO A 81 19.22 12.55 -6.55
N VAL A 82 19.97 12.46 -7.65
CA VAL A 82 19.40 12.52 -9.00
C VAL A 82 18.54 11.28 -9.26
N CYS A 83 19.08 10.09 -8.96
CA CYS A 83 18.34 8.85 -9.10
C CYS A 83 17.06 8.80 -8.24
N ARG A 84 17.12 9.32 -7.00
CA ARG A 84 15.93 9.43 -6.13
C ARG A 84 14.93 10.44 -6.68
N GLY A 85 15.39 11.59 -7.19
CA GLY A 85 14.54 12.58 -7.85
C GLY A 85 13.79 12.00 -9.05
N ILE A 86 14.46 11.22 -9.89
CA ILE A 86 13.82 10.50 -11.01
C ILE A 86 12.67 9.60 -10.52
N ILE A 87 12.86 8.88 -9.41
CA ILE A 87 11.84 7.99 -8.84
C ILE A 87 10.65 8.80 -8.31
N ASP A 88 10.90 9.89 -7.60
CA ASP A 88 9.87 10.78 -7.06
C ASP A 88 9.07 11.42 -8.20
N GLU A 89 9.77 11.87 -9.25
CA GLU A 89 9.14 12.40 -10.45
C GLU A 89 8.26 11.33 -11.10
N VAL A 90 8.79 10.15 -11.47
CA VAL A 90 8.01 9.07 -12.11
C VAL A 90 6.82 8.63 -11.25
N THR A 91 6.97 8.63 -9.92
CA THR A 91 5.84 8.36 -9.00
C THR A 91 4.75 9.42 -9.14
N THR A 92 5.13 10.70 -9.22
CA THR A 92 4.20 11.79 -9.48
C THR A 92 3.56 11.68 -10.88
N PHE A 93 4.31 11.26 -11.90
CA PHE A 93 3.75 11.00 -13.23
C PHE A 93 2.68 9.93 -13.21
N ALA A 94 2.94 8.81 -12.53
CA ALA A 94 2.00 7.71 -12.43
C ALA A 94 0.69 8.18 -11.78
N ALA A 95 0.78 8.92 -10.67
CA ALA A 95 -0.39 9.48 -10.00
C ALA A 95 -1.17 10.46 -10.90
N ASP A 96 -0.47 11.38 -11.56
CA ASP A 96 -1.09 12.33 -12.48
C ASP A 96 -1.78 11.62 -13.68
N TYR A 97 -1.21 10.51 -14.13
CA TYR A 97 -1.78 9.68 -15.19
C TYR A 97 -3.03 8.93 -14.72
N GLU A 98 -2.96 8.24 -13.58
CA GLU A 98 -4.09 7.54 -12.97
C GLU A 98 -5.30 8.48 -12.76
N GLU A 99 -5.06 9.72 -12.34
CA GLU A 99 -6.13 10.73 -12.19
C GLU A 99 -6.81 11.11 -13.52
N ARG A 100 -6.10 10.95 -14.65
CA ARG A 100 -6.55 11.37 -15.98
C ARG A 100 -6.95 10.20 -16.89
N GLU A 101 -6.64 8.97 -16.50
CA GLU A 101 -6.80 7.76 -17.31
C GLU A 101 -8.22 7.62 -17.83
N ALA A 102 -9.23 7.68 -16.94
CA ALA A 102 -10.63 7.55 -17.32
C ALA A 102 -11.07 8.63 -18.34
N PHE A 103 -10.58 9.86 -18.19
CA PHE A 103 -10.85 10.92 -19.15
C PHE A 103 -10.21 10.61 -20.50
N ILE A 104 -8.97 10.12 -20.52
CA ILE A 104 -8.27 9.72 -21.75
C ILE A 104 -9.01 8.58 -22.44
N GLU A 105 -9.37 7.52 -21.71
CA GLU A 105 -10.08 6.35 -22.23
C GLU A 105 -11.40 6.74 -22.93
N ASP A 106 -12.20 7.57 -22.26
CA ASP A 106 -13.51 8.01 -22.74
C ASP A 106 -13.43 8.97 -23.93
N ASN A 107 -12.37 9.77 -24.04
CA ASN A 107 -12.35 10.92 -24.95
C ASN A 107 -11.32 10.82 -26.08
N VAL A 108 -10.33 9.93 -26.02
CA VAL A 108 -9.30 9.82 -27.09
C VAL A 108 -9.89 9.50 -28.47
N LEU A 109 -10.98 8.71 -28.50
CA LEU A 109 -11.76 8.39 -29.71
C LEU A 109 -13.16 9.02 -29.68
N GLY A 110 -13.38 10.01 -28.80
CA GLY A 110 -14.70 10.63 -28.59
C GLY A 110 -15.19 11.46 -29.77
N ASP A 111 -16.43 11.94 -29.66
CA ASP A 111 -17.10 12.73 -30.71
C ASP A 111 -16.95 14.24 -30.52
N THR A 112 -16.36 14.67 -29.41
CA THR A 112 -16.23 16.09 -29.06
C THR A 112 -14.83 16.58 -29.32
N GLU A 113 -14.66 17.47 -30.31
CA GLU A 113 -13.35 18.00 -30.72
C GLU A 113 -12.56 18.57 -29.54
N ALA A 114 -13.21 19.34 -28.66
CA ALA A 114 -12.57 19.93 -27.48
C ALA A 114 -12.01 18.87 -26.52
N ASN A 115 -12.72 17.76 -26.31
CA ASN A 115 -12.26 16.72 -25.40
C ASN A 115 -11.13 15.90 -26.02
N VAL A 116 -11.23 15.58 -27.32
CA VAL A 116 -10.16 14.88 -28.04
C VAL A 116 -8.89 15.73 -28.08
N ASP A 117 -9.02 17.05 -28.28
CA ASP A 117 -7.89 17.97 -28.27
C ASP A 117 -7.24 18.06 -26.87
N GLN A 118 -8.05 18.08 -25.82
CA GLN A 118 -7.54 18.02 -24.44
C GLN A 118 -6.78 16.71 -24.17
N VAL A 119 -7.24 15.57 -24.70
CA VAL A 119 -6.49 14.31 -24.60
C VAL A 119 -5.16 14.40 -25.35
N ARG A 120 -5.15 14.94 -26.57
CA ARG A 120 -3.93 15.14 -27.37
C ARG A 120 -2.91 15.99 -26.60
N GLU A 121 -3.35 17.12 -26.05
CA GLU A 121 -2.50 18.01 -25.24
C GLU A 121 -1.99 17.31 -23.98
N THR A 122 -2.84 16.53 -23.32
CA THR A 122 -2.47 15.76 -22.13
C THR A 122 -1.41 14.72 -22.44
N ALA A 123 -1.57 13.93 -23.51
CA ALA A 123 -0.59 12.95 -23.95
C ALA A 123 0.75 13.61 -24.34
N ALA A 124 0.71 14.73 -25.07
CA ALA A 124 1.90 15.50 -25.42
C ALA A 124 2.61 16.07 -24.18
N ALA A 125 1.86 16.54 -23.17
CA ALA A 125 2.42 17.01 -21.91
C ALA A 125 3.10 15.89 -21.12
N PHE A 126 2.46 14.71 -21.01
CA PHE A 126 3.09 13.53 -20.41
C PHE A 126 4.39 13.17 -21.10
N ARG A 127 4.38 13.10 -22.43
CA ARG A 127 5.55 12.79 -23.24
C ARG A 127 6.68 13.82 -23.07
N SER A 128 6.35 15.10 -23.06
CA SER A 128 7.34 16.18 -22.87
C SER A 128 8.02 16.08 -21.51
N ARG A 129 7.23 16.00 -20.44
CA ARG A 129 7.75 15.90 -19.08
C ARG A 129 8.55 14.60 -18.93
N HIS A 130 8.07 13.50 -19.51
CA HIS A 130 8.73 12.20 -19.44
C HIS A 130 10.12 12.21 -20.10
N ARG A 131 10.31 12.97 -21.19
CA ARG A 131 11.64 13.21 -21.79
C ARG A 131 12.56 14.01 -20.89
N GLU A 132 12.05 15.06 -20.26
CA GLU A 132 12.82 15.88 -19.31
C GLU A 132 13.38 15.01 -18.18
N VAL A 133 12.58 14.09 -17.63
CA VAL A 133 13.08 13.12 -16.62
C VAL A 133 14.11 12.17 -17.20
N SER A 134 13.88 11.67 -18.43
CA SER A 134 14.78 10.72 -19.08
C SER A 134 16.19 11.29 -19.28
N GLU A 135 16.31 12.61 -19.50
CA GLU A 135 17.60 13.30 -19.65
C GLU A 135 18.41 13.26 -18.34
N GLN A 136 17.73 13.27 -17.17
CA GLN A 136 18.38 13.20 -15.87
C GLN A 136 19.07 11.85 -15.61
N VAL A 137 18.70 10.78 -16.33
CA VAL A 137 19.29 9.44 -16.19
C VAL A 137 20.78 9.43 -16.52
N GLU A 138 21.26 10.37 -17.34
CA GLU A 138 22.68 10.50 -17.67
C GLU A 138 23.50 10.93 -16.45
N ASP A 139 22.94 11.80 -15.61
CA ASP A 139 23.57 12.37 -14.42
C ASP A 139 23.38 11.50 -13.17
N ALA A 140 22.43 10.56 -13.19
CA ALA A 140 22.16 9.65 -12.09
C ALA A 140 23.32 8.68 -11.83
N VAL A 141 23.75 8.55 -10.58
CA VAL A 141 24.66 7.48 -10.14
C VAL A 141 23.82 6.22 -9.91
N LEU A 142 23.98 5.25 -10.79
CA LEU A 142 23.31 3.96 -10.70
C LEU A 142 24.27 2.88 -10.21
N ARG A 143 23.75 1.96 -9.39
CA ARG A 143 24.52 0.87 -8.77
C ARG A 143 25.15 -0.05 -9.82
N GLU A 144 24.43 -0.30 -10.91
CA GLU A 144 24.90 -1.14 -12.02
C GLU A 144 24.68 -0.46 -13.36
N ARG A 145 25.62 -0.68 -14.30
CA ARG A 145 25.50 -0.15 -15.67
C ARG A 145 24.27 -0.66 -16.42
N VAL A 146 23.77 -1.85 -16.06
CA VAL A 146 22.57 -2.42 -16.68
C VAL A 146 21.31 -1.59 -16.38
N PHE A 147 21.24 -0.97 -15.20
CA PHE A 147 20.08 -0.17 -14.80
C PHE A 147 19.93 1.08 -15.66
N ARG A 148 21.04 1.69 -16.13
CA ARG A 148 20.95 2.81 -17.07
C ARG A 148 20.24 2.41 -18.36
N ARG A 149 20.63 1.25 -18.91
CA ARG A 149 20.00 0.75 -20.14
C ARG A 149 18.53 0.45 -19.91
N GLN A 150 18.20 -0.23 -18.81
CA GLN A 150 16.81 -0.57 -18.47
C GLN A 150 15.94 0.68 -18.29
N LEU A 151 16.44 1.71 -17.63
CA LEU A 151 15.77 3.00 -17.53
C LEU A 151 15.57 3.63 -18.90
N ASN A 152 16.62 3.75 -19.72
CA ASN A 152 16.51 4.34 -21.05
C ASN A 152 15.54 3.56 -21.96
N ASP A 153 15.54 2.24 -21.88
CA ASP A 153 14.62 1.38 -22.63
C ASP A 153 13.17 1.59 -22.15
N TRP A 154 12.95 1.67 -20.83
CA TRP A 154 11.64 1.97 -20.24
C TRP A 154 11.15 3.36 -20.67
N PHE A 155 12.00 4.39 -20.59
CA PHE A 155 11.65 5.72 -21.05
C PHE A 155 11.34 5.71 -22.57
N GLY A 156 12.18 5.08 -23.39
CA GLY A 156 11.93 4.99 -24.83
C GLY A 156 10.59 4.30 -25.16
N PHE A 157 10.25 3.27 -24.39
CA PHE A 157 9.00 2.55 -24.52
C PHE A 157 7.78 3.41 -24.12
N MET A 158 7.83 4.06 -22.95
CA MET A 158 6.75 4.92 -22.48
C MET A 158 6.54 6.16 -23.38
N ASP A 159 7.61 6.76 -23.93
CA ASP A 159 7.50 7.84 -24.92
C ASP A 159 6.70 7.38 -26.15
N ASN A 160 6.91 6.13 -26.58
CA ASN A 160 6.20 5.55 -27.70
C ASN A 160 4.71 5.36 -27.40
N GLU A 161 4.35 4.86 -26.22
CA GLU A 161 2.95 4.66 -25.84
C GLU A 161 2.18 5.99 -25.74
N PHE A 162 2.78 7.03 -25.13
CA PHE A 162 2.17 8.36 -25.13
C PHE A 162 2.08 8.97 -26.53
N ARG A 163 3.07 8.73 -27.39
CA ARG A 163 3.02 9.15 -28.81
C ARG A 163 1.86 8.49 -29.54
N ILE A 164 1.59 7.21 -29.30
CA ILE A 164 0.46 6.51 -29.93
C ILE A 164 -0.87 7.14 -29.49
N LEU A 165 -1.05 7.47 -28.20
CA LEU A 165 -2.24 8.20 -27.72
C LEU A 165 -2.39 9.57 -28.39
N GLU A 166 -1.29 10.32 -28.50
CA GLU A 166 -1.25 11.61 -29.19
C GLU A 166 -1.69 11.48 -30.66
N GLU A 167 -1.15 10.48 -31.37
CA GLU A 167 -1.46 10.20 -32.78
C GLU A 167 -2.91 9.71 -32.98
N MET A 168 -3.45 8.92 -32.04
CA MET A 168 -4.87 8.55 -32.06
C MET A 168 -5.78 9.77 -31.94
N ALA A 169 -5.50 10.64 -30.97
CA ALA A 169 -6.29 11.85 -30.75
C ALA A 169 -6.17 12.80 -31.95
N ASP A 170 -4.96 12.99 -32.50
CA ASP A 170 -4.74 13.79 -33.71
C ASP A 170 -5.51 13.24 -34.91
N ARG A 171 -5.48 11.93 -35.13
CA ARG A 171 -6.26 11.28 -36.19
C ARG A 171 -7.76 11.53 -35.99
N ARG A 172 -8.26 11.35 -34.76
CA ARG A 172 -9.68 11.57 -34.44
C ARG A 172 -10.10 13.03 -34.65
N LEU A 173 -9.26 13.99 -34.28
CA LEU A 173 -9.52 15.42 -34.54
C LEU A 173 -9.65 15.71 -36.03
N LYS A 174 -8.76 15.16 -36.85
CA LYS A 174 -8.80 15.33 -38.30
C LYS A 174 -10.09 14.75 -38.90
N GLU A 175 -10.53 13.58 -38.43
CA GLU A 175 -11.82 13.00 -38.82
C GLU A 175 -13.00 13.91 -38.46
N LEU A 176 -13.04 14.43 -37.21
CA LEU A 176 -14.10 15.33 -36.75
C LEU A 176 -14.14 16.65 -37.55
N ARG A 177 -13.00 17.10 -38.05
CA ARG A 177 -12.86 18.29 -38.90
C ARG A 177 -13.17 18.02 -40.38
N GLY A 178 -13.45 16.76 -40.74
CA GLY A 178 -13.75 16.35 -42.12
C GLY A 178 -12.52 16.33 -43.03
N GLU A 179 -11.31 16.21 -42.47
CA GLU A 179 -10.07 16.05 -43.24
C GLU A 179 -9.98 14.64 -43.84
N GLU A 180 -9.46 14.54 -45.06
CA GLU A 180 -9.25 13.25 -45.71
C GLU A 180 -7.99 12.58 -45.14
N LEU A 181 -8.17 11.37 -44.60
CA LEU A 181 -7.11 10.59 -43.98
C LEU A 181 -6.86 9.32 -44.78
N PRO A 182 -5.59 8.84 -44.84
CA PRO A 182 -5.32 7.51 -45.37
C PRO A 182 -6.10 6.47 -44.56
N GLU A 183 -6.56 5.41 -45.23
CA GLU A 183 -7.13 4.26 -44.51
C GLU A 183 -6.12 3.77 -43.47
N PRO A 184 -6.58 3.43 -42.26
CA PRO A 184 -5.69 2.85 -41.27
C PRO A 184 -5.10 1.54 -41.80
N GLU A 185 -3.96 1.15 -41.24
CA GLU A 185 -3.32 -0.13 -41.57
C GLU A 185 -2.82 -0.80 -40.30
N GLY A 186 -2.87 -2.14 -40.27
CA GLY A 186 -2.31 -2.95 -39.20
C GLY A 186 -3.04 -2.72 -37.88
N ALA A 187 -2.31 -2.35 -36.82
CA ALA A 187 -2.90 -2.14 -35.51
C ALA A 187 -3.86 -0.94 -35.46
N TRP A 188 -3.75 -0.01 -36.41
CA TRP A 188 -4.61 1.18 -36.49
C TRP A 188 -6.01 0.89 -37.05
N ASP A 189 -6.25 -0.29 -37.63
CA ASP A 189 -7.59 -0.67 -38.12
C ASP A 189 -8.59 -0.86 -36.97
N ASP A 190 -8.11 -1.35 -35.83
CA ASP A 190 -8.89 -1.53 -34.61
C ASP A 190 -8.47 -0.49 -33.57
N MET A 191 -8.81 0.77 -33.84
CA MET A 191 -8.49 1.91 -32.96
C MET A 191 -8.92 1.66 -31.49
N PRO A 192 -10.14 1.14 -31.19
CA PRO A 192 -10.51 0.81 -29.82
C PRO A 192 -9.60 -0.26 -29.20
N GLY A 193 -9.31 -1.36 -29.91
CA GLY A 193 -8.42 -2.41 -29.41
C GLY A 193 -6.97 -1.94 -29.22
N LEU A 194 -6.50 -1.02 -30.05
CA LEU A 194 -5.18 -0.40 -29.88
C LEU A 194 -5.18 0.55 -28.67
N ARG A 195 -6.22 1.37 -28.48
CA ARG A 195 -6.37 2.24 -27.30
C ARG A 195 -6.26 1.43 -26.01
N ASP A 196 -7.07 0.40 -25.87
CA ASP A 196 -7.14 -0.41 -24.64
C ASP A 196 -5.78 -1.06 -24.34
N ARG A 197 -5.08 -1.51 -25.37
CA ARG A 197 -3.73 -2.06 -25.22
C ARG A 197 -2.73 -1.01 -24.74
N VAL A 198 -2.76 0.19 -25.32
CA VAL A 198 -1.82 1.26 -24.97
C VAL A 198 -2.04 1.71 -23.53
N LEU A 199 -3.29 1.91 -23.11
CA LEU A 199 -3.62 2.28 -21.72
C LEU A 199 -3.15 1.21 -20.72
N LEU A 200 -3.54 -0.05 -20.95
CA LEU A 200 -3.08 -1.17 -20.13
C LEU A 200 -1.55 -1.27 -20.07
N THR A 201 -0.89 -1.03 -21.20
CA THR A 201 0.57 -1.08 -21.29
C THR A 201 1.21 0.02 -20.44
N ILE A 202 0.66 1.23 -20.45
CA ILE A 202 1.13 2.35 -19.61
C ILE A 202 0.98 1.99 -18.13
N ASP A 203 -0.19 1.47 -17.72
CA ASP A 203 -0.45 1.04 -16.34
C ASP A 203 0.53 -0.02 -15.85
N GLU A 204 0.70 -1.09 -16.64
CA GLU A 204 1.60 -2.19 -16.30
C GLU A 204 3.05 -1.69 -16.14
N ASN A 205 3.47 -0.72 -16.95
CA ASN A 205 4.82 -0.17 -16.90
C ASN A 205 5.04 0.77 -15.72
N PHE A 206 4.06 1.59 -15.33
CA PHE A 206 4.15 2.34 -14.08
C PHE A 206 4.18 1.40 -12.87
N HIS A 207 3.35 0.35 -12.88
CA HIS A 207 3.37 -0.65 -11.82
C HIS A 207 4.72 -1.38 -11.74
N ALA A 208 5.26 -1.81 -12.88
CA ALA A 208 6.56 -2.48 -12.96
C ALA A 208 7.70 -1.56 -12.48
N PHE A 209 7.68 -0.28 -12.86
CA PHE A 209 8.64 0.71 -12.38
C PHE A 209 8.59 0.83 -10.85
N ARG A 210 7.39 0.94 -10.26
CA ARG A 210 7.21 1.01 -8.81
C ARG A 210 7.76 -0.23 -8.11
N VAL A 211 7.46 -1.43 -8.61
CA VAL A 211 7.95 -2.69 -8.03
C VAL A 211 9.47 -2.78 -8.11
N TRP A 212 10.06 -2.38 -9.23
CA TRP A 212 11.52 -2.39 -9.42
C TRP A 212 12.26 -1.54 -8.38
N HIS A 213 11.64 -0.47 -7.88
CA HIS A 213 12.23 0.43 -6.88
C HIS A 213 11.89 0.11 -5.42
N GLN A 214 10.99 -0.85 -5.15
CA GLN A 214 10.58 -1.23 -3.79
C GLN A 214 11.34 -2.42 -3.20
N VAL A 215 11.98 -3.25 -4.02
CA VAL A 215 12.68 -4.46 -3.55
C VAL A 215 14.13 -4.10 -3.16
N GLY A 216 14.72 -4.83 -2.19
CA GLY A 216 16.02 -4.54 -1.54
C GLY A 216 17.29 -4.45 -2.41
N LEU A 217 17.15 -4.30 -3.73
CA LEU A 217 18.19 -3.94 -4.70
C LEU A 217 17.76 -2.67 -5.45
N HIS A 218 17.62 -1.57 -4.71
CA HIS A 218 17.33 -0.26 -5.28
C HIS A 218 18.38 0.11 -6.36
N PRO A 219 17.98 0.68 -7.51
CA PRO A 219 18.88 0.89 -8.64
C PRO A 219 19.86 2.05 -8.45
N CYS A 220 19.54 2.98 -7.55
CA CYS A 220 20.43 4.08 -7.19
C CYS A 220 21.71 3.58 -6.56
N GLY A 221 22.82 4.22 -6.93
CA GLY A 221 24.11 4.08 -6.27
C GLY A 221 24.25 5.03 -5.09
N ALA A 222 25.47 5.14 -4.58
CA ALA A 222 25.81 6.06 -3.51
C ALA A 222 25.78 7.51 -4.01
N ALA A 223 25.46 8.45 -3.11
CA ALA A 223 25.64 9.87 -3.38
C ALA A 223 27.13 10.16 -3.72
N PRO A 224 27.41 10.99 -4.73
CA PRO A 224 28.77 11.43 -5.02
C PRO A 224 29.42 12.13 -3.82
N GLU A 225 30.74 12.01 -3.69
CA GLU A 225 31.48 12.73 -2.65
C GLU A 225 31.22 14.25 -2.73
N GLY A 226 30.87 14.86 -1.59
CA GLY A 226 30.62 16.30 -1.50
C GLY A 226 29.23 16.75 -1.98
N VAL A 227 28.36 15.82 -2.42
CA VAL A 227 26.96 16.10 -2.74
C VAL A 227 26.08 15.75 -1.54
N THR A 228 25.10 16.61 -1.23
CA THR A 228 24.11 16.34 -0.19
C THR A 228 23.27 15.11 -0.60
N PRO A 229 23.28 14.02 0.19
CA PRO A 229 22.47 12.85 -0.11
C PRO A 229 20.97 13.18 -0.06
N TRP A 230 20.15 12.41 -0.78
CA TRP A 230 18.70 12.58 -0.70
C TRP A 230 18.18 12.22 0.71
N ALA A 231 17.12 12.90 1.13
CA ALA A 231 16.41 12.61 2.35
C ALA A 231 14.92 12.60 2.02
N PRO A 232 14.16 11.59 2.48
CA PRO A 232 12.72 11.58 2.28
C PRO A 232 12.11 12.81 2.96
N GLU A 233 11.25 13.53 2.24
CA GLU A 233 10.39 14.53 2.87
C GLU A 233 9.39 13.77 3.76
N GLY A 234 9.41 14.06 5.07
CA GLY A 234 8.61 13.37 6.08
C GLY A 234 7.13 13.73 6.09
#